data_AF-A0A9E0N118-F1
#
_entry.id   AF-A0A9E0N118-F1
#
_cell.length_a   1.000
_cell.length_b   1.000
_cell.length_c   1.000
_cell.angle_alpha   90.00
_cell.angle_beta   90.00
_cell.angle_gamma   90.00
#
_symmetry.space_group_name_H-M   'P 1'
#
loop_
_entity.id
_entity.type
_entity.pdbx_description
1 polymer ?
#
loop_
_entity_poly.entity_id
_entity_poly.type
_entity_poly.pdbx_seq_one_letter_code
_entity_poly.pdbx_strand_id
1 'polypeptide(L)'
;MSFRVTLSYRSFLLLPLAVLGLSACTVPPKADKDPQALDKTALPVVPVPAPAVEQVAATAMPESGISPLEERILALEKNMIGVQSEVANSRPLLRKVDAMERNFKALSLELDRIDRDYAISPLTESKEKPEQKAEMLSKTDTPVSSTLPPAKKSVEPAQPDHAAAIKRTYVPKPVFRPLPTKAESAPSAPVTTKPDSHKLTVRNMRVGEKSGGVTRIVLDTNSPARLNYDLDNNEKILVIEVPDAGWAAQKSASLTQSPLVASYKAESDKTGSRLVLQLKKEATVLSTARLAAGKGSGDRVYLDIAPKK
;
A
#
# COMPACT_ATOMS: atom_id res chain seq x y z
N MET A 1 -18.08 43.22 -14.63
CA MET A 1 -17.07 43.61 -13.64
C MET A 1 -16.86 42.44 -12.69
N SER A 2 -15.73 41.73 -12.78
CA SER A 2 -15.46 40.55 -11.95
C SER A 2 -14.10 40.71 -11.26
N PHE A 3 -14.13 40.78 -9.94
CA PHE A 3 -12.96 40.90 -9.07
C PHE A 3 -12.19 39.57 -9.01
N ARG A 4 -10.88 39.63 -9.24
CA ARG A 4 -9.93 38.56 -8.91
C ARG A 4 -9.21 38.95 -7.62
N VAL A 5 -9.38 38.14 -6.57
CA VAL A 5 -8.61 38.25 -5.33
C VAL A 5 -7.52 37.18 -5.36
N THR A 6 -6.27 37.61 -5.46
CA THR A 6 -5.09 36.74 -5.31
C THR A 6 -4.56 36.90 -3.89
N LEU A 7 -4.70 35.86 -3.07
CA LEU A 7 -4.15 35.83 -1.70
C LEU A 7 -2.77 35.18 -1.73
N SER A 8 -1.73 35.99 -1.49
CA SER A 8 -0.33 35.56 -1.43
C SER A 8 0.05 35.26 0.03
N TYR A 9 0.22 33.99 0.37
CA TYR A 9 0.72 33.57 1.69
C TYR A 9 2.25 33.50 1.69
N ARG A 10 2.89 34.47 2.34
CA ARG A 10 4.30 34.40 2.77
C ARG A 10 4.34 33.79 4.17
N SER A 11 4.67 32.51 4.28
CA SER A 11 4.96 31.88 5.58
C SER A 11 6.41 32.09 5.98
N PHE A 12 6.58 32.74 7.13
CA PHE A 12 7.82 32.91 7.86
C PHE A 12 8.41 31.56 8.29
N LEU A 13 9.71 31.40 8.06
CA LEU A 13 10.50 30.22 8.39
C LEU A 13 11.31 30.55 9.64
N LEU A 14 10.81 30.13 10.83
CA LEU A 14 11.55 30.18 12.08
C LEU A 14 12.07 28.77 12.39
N LEU A 15 13.39 28.63 12.37
CA LEU A 15 14.15 27.41 12.65
C LEU A 15 14.56 27.40 14.14
N PRO A 16 14.21 26.40 14.96
CA PRO A 16 14.90 26.18 16.22
C PRO A 16 16.07 25.20 16.01
N LEU A 17 17.27 25.64 16.42
CA LEU A 17 18.41 24.76 16.66
C LEU A 17 18.07 23.84 17.84
N ALA A 18 18.13 22.52 17.62
CA ALA A 18 18.11 21.53 18.70
C ALA A 18 19.46 20.79 18.73
N VAL A 19 20.12 20.91 19.89
CA VAL A 19 21.36 20.23 20.26
C VAL A 19 21.05 18.76 20.53
N LEU A 20 21.69 17.85 19.79
CA LEU A 20 21.60 16.40 20.03
C LEU A 20 22.77 15.96 20.92
N GLY A 21 22.46 15.54 22.14
CA GLY A 21 23.39 14.85 23.03
C GLY A 21 23.59 13.41 22.59
N LEU A 22 24.85 13.00 22.44
CA LEU A 22 25.26 11.62 22.21
C LEU A 22 25.05 10.81 23.50
N SER A 23 24.19 9.79 23.45
CA SER A 23 24.06 8.79 24.51
C SER A 23 24.77 7.51 24.06
N ALA A 24 25.76 7.08 24.86
CA ALA A 24 26.59 5.92 24.62
C ALA A 24 25.80 4.61 24.86
N CYS A 25 25.81 3.71 23.89
CA CYS A 25 25.30 2.35 24.07
C CYS A 25 26.33 1.50 24.83
N THR A 26 25.96 1.09 26.02
CA THR A 26 26.63 0.11 26.87
C THR A 26 26.48 -1.30 26.29
N VAL A 27 27.60 -2.03 26.26
CA VAL A 27 27.71 -3.43 25.86
C VAL A 27 27.22 -4.33 27.00
N PRO A 28 26.28 -5.27 26.78
CA PRO A 28 25.95 -6.27 27.80
C PRO A 28 26.99 -7.41 27.83
N PRO A 29 27.25 -8.01 29.02
CA PRO A 29 28.27 -9.03 29.20
C PRO A 29 27.82 -10.42 28.72
N LYS A 30 28.82 -11.21 28.32
CA LYS A 30 28.75 -12.67 28.13
C LYS A 30 28.22 -13.36 29.38
N ALA A 31 27.31 -14.31 29.20
CA ALA A 31 26.98 -15.34 30.18
C ALA A 31 26.96 -16.72 29.51
N ASP A 32 27.84 -17.59 30.04
CA ASP A 32 27.84 -19.05 30.20
C ASP A 32 27.03 -19.93 29.23
N LYS A 33 27.63 -20.85 28.46
CA LYS A 33 28.18 -22.17 28.88
C LYS A 33 27.24 -22.96 29.79
N ASP A 34 26.46 -23.85 29.18
CA ASP A 34 26.49 -25.27 29.56
C ASP A 34 26.09 -26.19 28.39
N PRO A 35 26.64 -27.42 28.32
CA PRO A 35 26.43 -28.36 27.21
C PRO A 35 25.57 -29.56 27.61
N GLN A 36 24.50 -29.91 26.89
CA GLN A 36 23.85 -31.24 26.76
C GLN A 36 22.69 -31.06 25.74
N ALA A 37 22.27 -31.97 24.86
CA ALA A 37 22.61 -33.35 24.58
C ALA A 37 22.27 -33.62 23.10
N LEU A 38 23.18 -34.34 22.45
CA LEU A 38 22.97 -35.39 21.45
C LEU A 38 21.53 -35.59 20.91
N ASP A 39 21.26 -35.13 19.68
CA ASP A 39 20.38 -35.87 18.77
C ASP A 39 21.00 -35.89 17.37
N LYS A 40 21.33 -37.11 16.91
CA LYS A 40 22.04 -37.38 15.66
C LYS A 40 20.99 -37.73 14.61
N THR A 41 20.51 -36.72 13.91
CA THR A 41 19.76 -36.92 12.65
C THR A 41 20.62 -36.40 11.51
N ALA A 42 21.12 -37.35 10.72
CA ALA A 42 22.07 -37.14 9.64
C ALA A 42 21.54 -36.12 8.61
N LEU A 43 22.22 -34.99 8.50
CA LEU A 43 22.06 -34.05 7.39
C LEU A 43 22.90 -34.55 6.19
N PRO A 44 22.40 -34.41 4.95
CA PRO A 44 23.14 -34.76 3.75
C PRO A 44 24.37 -33.84 3.61
N VAL A 45 25.54 -34.46 3.51
CA VAL A 45 26.81 -33.82 3.17
C VAL A 45 26.68 -33.22 1.77
N VAL A 46 26.54 -31.90 1.70
CA VAL A 46 26.70 -31.15 0.45
C VAL A 46 28.21 -31.03 0.20
N PRO A 47 28.72 -31.48 -0.96
CA PRO A 47 30.13 -31.33 -1.30
C PRO A 47 30.45 -29.84 -1.43
N VAL A 48 31.35 -29.33 -0.58
CA VAL A 48 31.97 -28.02 -0.73
C VAL A 48 32.89 -28.12 -1.97
N PRO A 49 32.64 -27.37 -3.05
CA PRO A 49 33.55 -27.34 -4.18
C PRO A 49 34.88 -26.70 -3.74
N ALA A 50 35.97 -27.43 -3.98
CA ALA A 50 37.32 -26.94 -3.74
C ALA A 50 37.55 -25.62 -4.52
N PRO A 51 38.16 -24.60 -3.91
CA PRO A 51 38.53 -23.39 -4.64
C PRO A 51 39.58 -23.77 -5.70
N ALA A 52 39.22 -23.56 -6.97
CA ALA A 52 40.16 -23.64 -8.07
C ALA A 52 41.27 -22.59 -7.83
N VAL A 53 42.49 -23.09 -7.67
CA VAL A 53 43.70 -22.27 -7.59
C VAL A 53 43.96 -21.74 -8.99
N GLU A 54 43.40 -20.57 -9.29
CA GLU A 54 43.72 -19.82 -10.50
C GLU A 54 45.09 -19.16 -10.29
N GLN A 55 46.10 -19.70 -10.96
CA GLN A 55 47.45 -19.12 -11.00
C GLN A 55 47.37 -17.80 -11.78
N VAL A 56 47.32 -16.70 -11.04
CA VAL A 56 47.38 -15.35 -11.61
C VAL A 56 48.80 -15.09 -12.10
N ALA A 57 48.95 -14.99 -13.42
CA ALA A 57 50.15 -14.53 -14.07
C ALA A 57 50.53 -13.13 -13.57
N ALA A 58 51.80 -13.00 -13.16
CA ALA A 58 52.42 -11.75 -12.74
C ALA A 58 52.31 -10.69 -13.84
N THR A 59 51.31 -9.83 -13.74
CA THR A 59 51.16 -8.64 -14.57
C THR A 59 51.57 -7.45 -13.73
N ALA A 60 52.46 -6.64 -14.29
CA ALA A 60 53.16 -5.53 -13.67
C ALA A 60 52.25 -4.63 -12.82
N MET A 61 52.71 -4.34 -11.61
CA MET A 61 52.11 -3.39 -10.68
C MET A 61 52.14 -1.97 -11.28
N PRO A 62 51.02 -1.26 -11.40
CA PRO A 62 51.05 0.20 -11.48
C PRO A 62 51.36 0.76 -10.09
N GLU A 63 52.44 1.54 -9.98
CA GLU A 63 52.78 2.36 -8.81
C GLU A 63 51.76 3.49 -8.60
N SER A 64 50.53 3.17 -8.19
CA SER A 64 49.70 4.16 -7.51
C SER A 64 50.01 4.09 -6.03
N GLY A 65 50.94 4.94 -5.58
CA GLY A 65 51.47 5.04 -4.21
C GLY A 65 50.47 5.55 -3.17
N ILE A 66 49.28 4.97 -3.13
CA ILE A 66 48.29 5.20 -2.09
C ILE A 66 48.45 4.05 -1.09
N SER A 67 48.75 4.39 0.15
CA SER A 67 48.95 3.39 1.20
C SER A 67 47.66 2.56 1.38
N PRO A 68 47.74 1.25 1.67
CA PRO A 68 46.55 0.42 1.94
C PRO A 68 45.65 0.95 3.07
N LEU A 69 46.18 1.87 3.88
CA LEU A 69 45.45 2.58 4.92
C LEU A 69 44.53 3.67 4.34
N GLU A 70 44.98 4.44 3.37
CA GLU A 70 44.20 5.52 2.74
C GLU A 70 43.01 4.98 1.96
N GLU A 71 43.16 3.83 1.29
CA GLU A 71 42.04 3.18 0.60
C GLU A 71 40.95 2.75 1.59
N ARG A 72 41.33 2.25 2.77
CA ARG A 72 40.39 1.91 3.84
C ARG A 72 39.68 3.16 4.38
N ILE A 73 40.39 4.28 4.50
CA ILE A 73 39.81 5.55 4.97
C ILE A 73 38.78 6.05 3.95
N LEU A 74 39.09 6.05 2.65
CA LEU A 74 38.15 6.46 1.60
C LEU A 74 36.92 5.55 1.54
N ALA A 75 37.10 4.23 1.71
CA ALA A 75 35.99 3.29 1.78
C ALA A 75 35.10 3.57 3.01
N LEU A 76 35.70 3.90 4.16
CA LEU A 76 34.97 4.24 5.38
C LEU A 76 34.17 5.53 5.21
N GLU A 77 34.76 6.57 4.61
CA GLU A 77 34.10 7.85 4.34
C GLU A 77 32.89 7.66 3.41
N LYS A 78 33.05 6.87 2.34
CA LYS A 78 31.96 6.54 1.42
C LYS A 78 30.82 5.82 2.13
N ASN A 79 31.14 4.88 3.01
CA ASN A 79 30.14 4.16 3.82
C ASN A 79 29.43 5.10 4.79
N MET A 80 30.16 6.03 5.43
CA MET A 80 29.58 7.01 6.34
C MET A 80 28.58 7.94 5.63
N ILE A 81 28.90 8.41 4.42
CA ILE A 81 27.98 9.19 3.58
C ILE A 81 26.73 8.37 3.25
N GLY A 82 26.89 7.08 2.92
CA GLY A 82 25.78 6.16 2.68
C GLY A 82 24.84 6.07 3.87
N VAL A 83 25.37 5.77 5.07
CA VAL A 83 24.60 5.68 6.31
C VAL A 83 23.90 7.01 6.63
N GLN A 84 24.59 8.14 6.45
CA GLN A 84 23.99 9.45 6.70
C GLN A 84 22.80 9.73 5.77
N SER A 85 22.89 9.31 4.50
CA SER A 85 21.79 9.41 3.55
C SER A 85 20.60 8.52 3.92
N GLU A 86 20.86 7.31 4.43
CA GLU A 86 19.82 6.38 4.87
C GLU A 86 19.09 6.89 6.12
N VAL A 87 19.83 7.47 7.07
CA VAL A 87 19.26 8.15 8.24
C VAL A 87 18.41 9.34 7.81
N ALA A 88 18.88 10.15 6.86
CA ALA A 88 18.13 11.29 6.34
C ALA A 88 16.81 10.84 5.68
N ASN A 89 16.85 9.76 4.89
CA ASN A 89 15.67 9.17 4.25
C ASN A 89 14.68 8.56 5.25
N SER A 90 15.14 8.14 6.43
CA SER A 90 14.31 7.54 7.48
C SER A 90 13.65 8.57 8.41
N ARG A 91 14.08 9.83 8.40
CA ARG A 91 13.52 10.91 9.26
C ARG A 91 12.01 11.11 9.13
N PRO A 92 11.39 11.09 7.93
CA PRO A 92 9.94 11.24 7.81
C PRO A 92 9.17 10.09 8.48
N LEU A 93 9.72 8.87 8.44
CA LEU A 93 9.11 7.71 9.07
C LEU A 93 9.19 7.82 10.61
N LEU A 94 10.34 8.24 11.15
CA LEU A 94 10.48 8.50 12.59
C LEU A 94 9.48 9.55 13.08
N ARG A 95 9.26 10.63 12.32
CA ARG A 95 8.24 11.64 12.66
C ARG A 95 6.81 11.09 12.69
N LYS A 96 6.49 10.10 11.84
CA LYS A 96 5.18 9.43 11.88
C LYS A 96 5.03 8.58 13.14
N VAL A 97 6.09 7.88 13.54
CA VAL A 97 6.11 7.12 14.80
C VAL A 97 5.89 8.05 16.00
N ASP A 98 6.57 9.20 16.06
CA ASP A 98 6.36 10.20 17.12
C ASP A 98 4.93 10.77 17.14
N ALA A 99 4.28 10.87 15.98
CA ALA A 99 2.89 11.32 15.88
C ALA A 99 1.92 10.23 16.37
N MET A 100 2.16 8.97 16.01
CA MET A 100 1.37 7.82 16.49
C MET A 100 1.50 7.64 18.00
N GLU A 101 2.70 7.80 18.57
CA GLU A 101 2.92 7.72 20.02
C GLU A 101 2.10 8.78 20.77
N ARG A 102 2.05 10.01 20.25
CA ARG A 102 1.23 11.08 20.82
C ARG A 102 -0.26 10.76 20.76
N ASN A 103 -0.74 10.22 19.64
CA ASN A 103 -2.13 9.79 19.51
C ASN A 103 -2.47 8.65 20.47
N PHE A 104 -1.58 7.68 20.64
CA PHE A 104 -1.77 6.58 21.58
C PHE A 104 -1.83 7.07 23.04
N LYS A 105 -0.95 8.01 23.41
CA LYS A 105 -0.99 8.66 24.73
C LYS A 105 -2.29 9.43 24.96
N ALA A 106 -2.79 10.14 23.94
CA ALA A 106 -4.06 10.85 24.03
C ALA A 106 -5.26 9.89 24.24
N LEU A 107 -5.31 8.80 23.47
CA LEU A 107 -6.34 7.77 23.62
C LEU A 107 -6.29 7.08 24.99
N SER A 108 -5.09 6.81 25.51
CA SER A 108 -4.92 6.24 26.85
C SER A 108 -5.48 7.16 27.93
N LEU A 109 -5.25 8.48 27.84
CA LEU A 109 -5.80 9.45 28.78
C LEU A 109 -7.32 9.57 28.67
N GLU A 110 -7.87 9.38 27.47
CA GLU A 110 -9.31 9.39 27.24
C GLU A 110 -9.99 8.14 27.82
N LEU A 111 -9.36 6.97 27.70
CA LEU A 111 -9.80 5.74 28.37
C LEU A 111 -9.82 5.88 29.90
N ASP A 112 -8.75 6.43 30.50
CA ASP A 112 -8.71 6.68 31.95
C ASP A 112 -9.82 7.64 32.41
N ARG A 113 -10.21 8.59 31.55
CA ARG A 113 -11.31 9.51 31.84
C ARG A 113 -12.65 8.80 31.80
N ILE A 114 -12.88 7.96 30.81
CA ILE A 114 -14.09 7.13 30.72
C ILE A 114 -14.19 6.21 31.94
N ASP A 115 -13.12 5.51 32.33
CA ASP A 115 -13.16 4.64 33.51
C ASP A 115 -13.51 5.40 34.80
N ARG A 116 -13.06 6.66 34.92
CA ARG A 116 -13.44 7.52 36.04
C ARG A 116 -14.91 7.95 36.00
N ASP A 117 -15.43 8.28 34.83
CA ASP A 117 -16.83 8.69 34.63
C ASP A 117 -17.80 7.51 34.82
N TYR A 118 -17.35 6.27 34.52
CA TYR A 118 -18.11 5.03 34.67
C TYR A 118 -17.76 4.23 35.93
N ALA A 119 -16.90 4.74 36.80
CA ALA A 119 -16.80 4.29 38.18
C ALA A 119 -18.08 4.70 38.93
N ILE A 120 -19.19 4.04 38.57
CA ILE A 120 -20.46 4.02 39.26
C ILE A 120 -20.11 3.72 40.71
N SER A 121 -20.32 4.70 41.59
CA SER A 121 -20.20 4.54 43.04
C SER A 121 -20.79 3.19 43.41
N PRO A 122 -20.02 2.27 44.03
CA PRO A 122 -20.54 0.96 44.40
C PRO A 122 -21.82 1.19 45.17
N LEU A 123 -22.93 0.69 44.61
CA LEU A 123 -24.23 0.72 45.24
C LEU A 123 -24.02 0.22 46.66
N THR A 124 -24.25 1.12 47.61
CA THR A 124 -24.24 0.83 49.03
C THR A 124 -25.15 -0.37 49.23
N GLU A 125 -24.52 -1.49 49.53
CA GLU A 125 -25.12 -2.80 49.73
C GLU A 125 -26.05 -2.69 50.95
N SER A 126 -27.32 -2.38 50.69
CA SER A 126 -28.40 -2.48 51.67
C SER A 126 -28.54 -3.96 52.01
N LYS A 127 -27.94 -4.30 53.13
CA LYS A 127 -28.02 -5.53 53.91
C LYS A 127 -29.50 -5.89 54.18
N GLU A 128 -30.14 -6.61 53.26
CA GLU A 128 -31.44 -7.23 53.50
C GLU A 128 -31.31 -8.73 53.76
N LYS A 129 -31.98 -9.11 54.85
CA LYS A 129 -31.98 -10.35 55.59
C LYS A 129 -32.81 -11.43 54.86
N PRO A 130 -32.42 -12.71 54.87
CA PRO A 130 -33.15 -13.75 54.15
C PRO A 130 -34.26 -14.33 55.01
N GLU A 131 -35.52 -14.32 54.54
CA GLU A 131 -36.52 -15.26 55.03
C GLU A 131 -37.63 -15.57 54.01
N GLN A 132 -37.54 -16.79 53.49
CA GLN A 132 -38.62 -17.76 53.26
C GLN A 132 -39.73 -17.52 52.21
N LYS A 133 -39.68 -18.44 51.20
CA LYS A 133 -40.64 -19.54 50.99
C LYS A 133 -41.90 -19.28 50.13
N ALA A 134 -41.87 -19.98 48.98
CA ALA A 134 -42.94 -20.74 48.31
C ALA A 134 -43.93 -20.07 47.33
N GLU A 135 -44.38 -20.95 46.43
CA GLU A 135 -45.49 -20.91 45.47
C GLU A 135 -45.26 -20.12 44.17
N MET A 136 -44.99 -20.81 43.06
CA MET A 136 -45.93 -21.51 42.16
C MET A 136 -46.83 -20.58 41.34
N LEU A 137 -46.71 -20.77 40.01
CA LEU A 137 -47.79 -20.77 39.03
C LEU A 137 -48.45 -19.41 38.74
N SER A 138 -48.15 -18.84 37.56
CA SER A 138 -49.20 -18.54 36.56
C SER A 138 -48.64 -17.98 35.25
N LYS A 139 -49.28 -18.44 34.17
CA LYS A 139 -49.22 -18.00 32.78
C LYS A 139 -49.40 -16.49 32.65
N THR A 140 -48.81 -15.88 31.62
CA THR A 140 -49.48 -14.86 30.80
C THR A 140 -48.79 -14.77 29.45
N ASP A 141 -49.58 -15.04 28.40
CA ASP A 141 -49.29 -14.83 27.00
C ASP A 141 -49.02 -13.36 26.67
N THR A 142 -48.06 -13.07 25.80
CA THR A 142 -48.13 -11.88 24.94
C THR A 142 -47.33 -12.06 23.65
N PRO A 143 -47.98 -12.23 22.48
CA PRO A 143 -47.31 -12.08 21.20
C PRO A 143 -47.28 -10.59 20.82
N VAL A 144 -46.09 -9.98 20.87
CA VAL A 144 -45.92 -8.64 20.31
C VAL A 144 -45.84 -8.76 18.79
N SER A 145 -47.01 -8.59 18.18
CA SER A 145 -47.22 -8.32 16.75
C SER A 145 -46.43 -7.07 16.36
N SER A 146 -45.32 -7.25 15.65
CA SER A 146 -44.55 -6.14 15.07
C SER A 146 -45.18 -5.73 13.74
N THR A 147 -45.79 -4.55 13.78
CA THR A 147 -46.54 -3.89 12.70
C THR A 147 -45.63 -3.52 11.53
N LEU A 148 -45.98 -4.02 10.35
CA LEU A 148 -45.46 -3.58 9.05
C LEU A 148 -45.69 -2.07 8.84
N PRO A 149 -44.68 -1.30 8.43
CA PRO A 149 -44.90 0.07 7.98
C PRO A 149 -45.58 0.12 6.60
N PRO A 150 -46.47 1.10 6.36
CA PRO A 150 -47.27 1.19 5.14
C PRO A 150 -46.44 1.57 3.91
N ALA A 151 -46.80 0.95 2.80
CA ALA A 151 -46.33 1.21 1.45
C ALA A 151 -46.40 2.70 1.09
N LYS A 152 -45.24 3.29 0.81
CA LYS A 152 -45.16 4.63 0.22
C LYS A 152 -45.40 4.53 -1.28
N LYS A 153 -46.41 5.29 -1.72
CA LYS A 153 -46.79 5.60 -3.09
C LYS A 153 -45.59 5.78 -4.02
N SER A 154 -45.61 5.01 -5.11
CA SER A 154 -44.91 5.29 -6.36
C SER A 154 -45.31 6.68 -6.86
N VAL A 155 -44.34 7.59 -6.97
CA VAL A 155 -44.48 8.82 -7.73
C VAL A 155 -43.58 8.67 -8.96
N GLU A 156 -44.25 8.49 -10.07
CA GLU A 156 -43.75 8.50 -11.44
C GLU A 156 -43.15 9.89 -11.77
N PRO A 157 -41.84 9.99 -12.07
CA PRO A 157 -41.27 11.22 -12.59
C PRO A 157 -41.49 11.25 -14.10
N ALA A 158 -42.29 12.22 -14.54
CA ALA A 158 -42.47 12.59 -15.93
C ALA A 158 -41.12 12.77 -16.65
N GLN A 159 -40.97 12.09 -17.79
CA GLN A 159 -39.91 12.35 -18.76
C GLN A 159 -40.04 13.78 -19.31
N PRO A 160 -38.97 14.59 -19.30
CA PRO A 160 -38.84 15.67 -20.27
C PRO A 160 -38.24 15.12 -21.57
N ASP A 161 -39.07 15.10 -22.61
CA ASP A 161 -38.67 15.07 -24.01
C ASP A 161 -37.74 16.25 -24.32
N HIS A 162 -36.47 15.97 -24.56
CA HIS A 162 -35.60 16.90 -25.29
C HIS A 162 -34.83 16.15 -26.38
N ALA A 163 -35.55 15.96 -27.49
CA ALA A 163 -34.97 15.87 -28.81
C ALA A 163 -34.37 17.22 -29.19
N ALA A 164 -33.04 17.29 -29.29
CA ALA A 164 -32.36 18.32 -30.07
C ALA A 164 -31.09 17.72 -30.68
N ALA A 165 -31.22 17.34 -31.95
CA ALA A 165 -30.13 16.92 -32.81
C ALA A 165 -29.13 18.07 -33.04
N ILE A 166 -27.90 17.91 -32.55
CA ILE A 166 -26.78 18.74 -32.98
C ILE A 166 -25.96 17.93 -33.98
N LYS A 167 -26.24 18.16 -35.27
CA LYS A 167 -25.33 17.78 -36.37
C LYS A 167 -24.03 18.56 -36.19
N ARG A 168 -22.95 17.89 -35.74
CA ARG A 168 -21.59 18.43 -35.85
C ARG A 168 -20.97 17.94 -37.15
N THR A 169 -20.88 18.86 -38.09
CA THR A 169 -20.06 18.77 -39.31
C THR A 169 -18.62 18.52 -38.93
N TYR A 170 -18.09 17.35 -39.30
CA TYR A 170 -16.69 16.98 -39.13
C TYR A 170 -15.88 17.62 -40.27
N VAL A 171 -15.02 18.59 -39.94
CA VAL A 171 -14.01 19.11 -40.86
C VAL A 171 -12.74 18.28 -40.63
N PRO A 172 -12.30 17.44 -41.58
CA PRO A 172 -11.04 16.71 -41.44
C PRO A 172 -9.87 17.69 -41.46
N LYS A 173 -9.08 17.68 -40.39
CA LYS A 173 -7.81 18.41 -40.32
C LYS A 173 -6.77 17.68 -41.19
N PRO A 174 -6.05 18.38 -42.09
CA PRO A 174 -5.07 17.77 -42.96
C PRO A 174 -3.93 17.12 -42.16
N VAL A 175 -3.68 15.84 -42.47
CA VAL A 175 -2.59 15.03 -41.94
C VAL A 175 -1.28 15.54 -42.54
N PHE A 176 -0.46 16.23 -41.74
CA PHE A 176 0.95 16.43 -42.07
C PHE A 176 1.69 15.11 -41.79
N ARG A 177 2.14 14.47 -42.87
CA ARG A 177 3.04 13.31 -42.84
C ARG A 177 4.47 13.84 -42.71
N PRO A 178 5.17 13.66 -41.58
CA PRO A 178 6.58 14.03 -41.48
C PRO A 178 7.42 13.08 -42.35
N LEU A 179 8.40 13.63 -43.06
CA LEU A 179 9.39 12.86 -43.82
C LEU A 179 10.21 11.95 -42.88
N PRO A 180 10.64 10.77 -43.35
CA PRO A 180 11.47 9.86 -42.57
C PRO A 180 12.86 10.46 -42.35
N THR A 181 13.18 10.77 -41.09
CA THR A 181 14.53 11.11 -40.66
C THR A 181 15.40 9.86 -40.70
N LYS A 182 16.54 10.00 -41.37
CA LYS A 182 17.63 9.03 -41.53
C LYS A 182 17.95 8.30 -40.22
N ALA A 183 17.98 6.97 -40.29
CA ALA A 183 18.24 6.07 -39.17
C ALA A 183 19.62 6.35 -38.55
N GLU A 184 19.60 6.87 -37.32
CA GLU A 184 20.73 6.86 -36.42
C GLU A 184 20.69 5.55 -35.63
N SER A 185 21.80 4.84 -35.66
CA SER A 185 21.98 3.49 -35.14
C SER A 185 21.48 3.39 -33.70
N ALA A 186 20.44 2.57 -33.51
CA ALA A 186 19.84 2.33 -32.22
C ALA A 186 20.87 1.77 -31.22
N PRO A 187 20.90 2.26 -29.97
CA PRO A 187 21.65 1.63 -28.89
C PRO A 187 21.15 0.20 -28.70
N SER A 188 22.10 -0.74 -28.58
CA SER A 188 21.86 -2.16 -28.35
C SER A 188 20.78 -2.36 -27.29
N ALA A 189 19.72 -3.07 -27.68
CA ALA A 189 18.59 -3.37 -26.81
C ALA A 189 19.07 -3.95 -25.47
N PRO A 190 18.48 -3.53 -24.33
CA PRO A 190 18.79 -4.14 -23.05
C PRO A 190 18.50 -5.64 -23.13
N VAL A 191 19.54 -6.44 -22.85
CA VAL A 191 19.46 -7.90 -22.75
C VAL A 191 18.35 -8.23 -21.77
N THR A 192 17.21 -8.66 -22.33
CA THR A 192 16.04 -9.06 -21.56
C THR A 192 16.38 -10.40 -20.94
N THR A 193 16.84 -10.39 -19.69
CA THR A 193 16.98 -11.60 -18.89
C THR A 193 15.65 -12.35 -18.92
N LYS A 194 15.72 -13.61 -19.35
CA LYS A 194 14.57 -14.50 -19.52
C LYS A 194 13.80 -14.51 -18.20
N PRO A 195 12.54 -14.05 -18.16
CA PRO A 195 11.79 -13.96 -16.91
C PRO A 195 11.64 -15.36 -16.34
N ASP A 196 12.05 -15.55 -15.08
CA ASP A 196 11.85 -16.80 -14.34
C ASP A 196 10.36 -17.16 -14.41
N SER A 197 10.04 -18.18 -15.22
CA SER A 197 8.68 -18.54 -15.58
C SER A 197 7.83 -19.01 -14.41
N HIS A 198 8.44 -19.21 -13.24
CA HIS A 198 7.81 -19.75 -12.04
C HIS A 198 7.41 -18.70 -11.02
N LYS A 199 7.92 -17.46 -11.10
CA LYS A 199 7.54 -16.42 -10.13
C LYS A 199 6.21 -15.78 -10.52
N LEU A 200 5.28 -15.68 -9.58
CA LEU A 200 4.03 -14.91 -9.77
C LEU A 200 4.40 -13.50 -10.23
N THR A 201 3.77 -13.03 -11.30
CA THR A 201 4.09 -11.75 -11.92
C THR A 201 2.81 -11.11 -12.47
N VAL A 202 2.59 -9.85 -12.14
CA VAL A 202 1.57 -9.00 -12.77
C VAL A 202 2.09 -8.55 -14.13
N ARG A 203 1.48 -9.06 -15.20
CA ARG A 203 1.89 -8.82 -16.59
C ARG A 203 1.22 -7.61 -17.22
N ASN A 204 -0.02 -7.35 -16.84
CA ASN A 204 -0.78 -6.21 -17.34
C ASN A 204 -1.74 -5.69 -16.28
N MET A 205 -2.10 -4.41 -16.40
CA MET A 205 -3.07 -3.73 -15.56
C MET A 205 -4.06 -3.02 -16.45
N ARG A 206 -5.36 -3.22 -16.22
CA ARG A 206 -6.43 -2.60 -17.00
C ARG A 206 -7.42 -1.91 -16.06
N VAL A 207 -7.90 -0.76 -16.50
CA VAL A 207 -9.05 -0.08 -15.88
C VAL A 207 -10.14 0.03 -16.93
N GLY A 208 -11.32 -0.49 -16.62
CA GLY A 208 -12.47 -0.46 -17.51
C GLY A 208 -13.72 -0.03 -16.76
N GLU A 209 -14.64 0.64 -17.46
CA GLU A 209 -15.90 1.07 -16.89
C GLU A 209 -17.01 0.05 -17.19
N LYS A 210 -17.90 -0.17 -16.23
CA LYS A 210 -19.09 -1.01 -16.32
C LYS A 210 -20.34 -0.15 -16.18
N SER A 211 -21.49 -0.71 -16.56
CA SER A 211 -22.80 -0.11 -16.35
C SER A 211 -23.03 0.27 -14.89
N GLY A 212 -23.70 1.40 -14.64
CA GLY A 212 -23.99 1.86 -13.29
C GLY A 212 -22.87 2.65 -12.61
N GLY A 213 -21.89 3.15 -13.37
CA GLY A 213 -20.80 3.97 -12.82
C GLY A 213 -19.78 3.16 -12.01
N VAL A 214 -19.65 1.88 -12.31
CA VAL A 214 -18.71 0.97 -11.66
C VAL A 214 -17.41 0.93 -12.46
N THR A 215 -16.29 1.22 -11.81
CA THR A 215 -14.95 1.08 -12.40
C THR A 215 -14.35 -0.25 -11.97
N ARG A 216 -13.93 -1.08 -12.94
CA ARG A 216 -13.27 -2.37 -12.72
C ARG A 216 -11.78 -2.24 -12.97
N ILE A 217 -10.99 -2.58 -11.96
CA ILE A 217 -9.54 -2.73 -12.05
C ILE A 217 -9.24 -4.21 -12.24
N VAL A 218 -8.50 -4.58 -13.29
CA VAL A 218 -8.10 -5.96 -13.59
C VAL A 218 -6.57 -6.05 -13.62
N LEU A 219 -6.03 -7.01 -12.87
CA LEU A 219 -4.62 -7.39 -12.92
C LEU A 219 -4.51 -8.74 -13.62
N ASP A 220 -3.77 -8.78 -14.72
CA ASP A 220 -3.49 -10.01 -15.46
C ASP A 220 -2.19 -10.62 -14.95
N THR A 221 -2.26 -11.86 -14.49
CA THR A 221 -1.14 -12.59 -13.86
C THR A 221 -0.78 -13.85 -14.64
N ASN A 222 0.42 -14.37 -14.42
CA ASN A 222 0.88 -15.63 -15.02
C ASN A 222 0.48 -16.88 -14.22
N SER A 223 0.03 -16.71 -12.99
CA SER A 223 -0.48 -17.76 -12.11
C SER A 223 -1.57 -17.19 -11.19
N PRO A 224 -2.36 -18.03 -10.50
CA PRO A 224 -3.41 -17.58 -9.61
C PRO A 224 -2.85 -16.68 -8.49
N ALA A 225 -3.38 -15.45 -8.39
CA ALA A 225 -2.90 -14.45 -7.43
C ALA A 225 -3.89 -14.22 -6.29
N ARG A 226 -3.37 -13.89 -5.11
CA ARG A 226 -4.16 -13.32 -4.01
C ARG A 226 -4.09 -11.80 -4.08
N LEU A 227 -5.11 -11.13 -3.58
CA LEU A 227 -5.21 -9.67 -3.59
C LEU A 227 -5.66 -9.22 -2.21
N ASN A 228 -4.90 -8.29 -1.63
CA ASN A 228 -5.29 -7.50 -0.46
C ASN A 228 -5.54 -6.06 -0.93
N TYR A 229 -6.41 -5.34 -0.24
CA TYR A 229 -6.64 -3.93 -0.56
C TYR A 229 -6.95 -3.11 0.69
N ASP A 230 -6.64 -1.83 0.60
CA ASP A 230 -6.97 -0.81 1.61
C ASP A 230 -7.49 0.45 0.90
N LEU A 231 -8.64 0.95 1.35
CA LEU A 231 -9.31 2.10 0.75
C LEU A 231 -9.36 3.25 1.75
N ASP A 232 -8.56 4.27 1.51
CA ASP A 232 -8.58 5.51 2.27
C ASP A 232 -9.37 6.59 1.49
N ASN A 233 -10.60 6.84 1.94
CA ASN A 233 -11.45 7.86 1.34
C ASN A 233 -11.05 9.30 1.73
N ASN A 234 -10.34 9.50 2.84
CA ASN A 234 -9.87 10.82 3.26
C ASN A 234 -8.76 11.29 2.32
N GLU A 235 -7.81 10.41 2.00
CA GLU A 235 -6.73 10.68 1.05
C GLU A 235 -7.13 10.42 -0.42
N LYS A 236 -8.29 9.77 -0.62
CA LYS A 236 -8.80 9.31 -1.93
C LYS A 236 -7.78 8.39 -2.61
N ILE A 237 -7.27 7.44 -1.85
CA ILE A 237 -6.28 6.47 -2.30
C ILE A 237 -6.84 5.06 -2.12
N LEU A 238 -6.64 4.22 -3.13
CA LEU A 238 -6.84 2.78 -3.02
C LEU A 238 -5.49 2.09 -3.20
N VAL A 239 -5.07 1.34 -2.18
CA VAL A 239 -3.87 0.51 -2.23
C VAL A 239 -4.30 -0.93 -2.50
N ILE A 240 -3.66 -1.57 -3.46
CA ILE A 240 -3.86 -2.98 -3.80
C ILE A 240 -2.51 -3.68 -3.69
N GLU A 241 -2.45 -4.75 -2.93
CA GLU A 241 -1.24 -5.55 -2.73
C GLU A 241 -1.43 -6.95 -3.28
N VAL A 242 -0.43 -7.43 -4.00
CA VAL A 242 -0.34 -8.77 -4.57
C VAL A 242 0.90 -9.43 -3.97
N PRO A 243 0.76 -10.23 -2.89
CA PRO A 243 1.90 -10.83 -2.21
C PRO A 243 2.65 -11.79 -3.14
N ASP A 244 3.97 -11.88 -2.95
CA ASP A 244 4.90 -12.73 -3.70
C ASP A 244 4.97 -12.45 -5.22
N ALA A 245 4.25 -11.44 -5.70
CA ALA A 245 4.21 -11.08 -7.11
C ALA A 245 5.31 -10.09 -7.48
N GLY A 246 5.97 -10.31 -8.61
CA GLY A 246 6.72 -9.26 -9.32
C GLY A 246 5.79 -8.36 -10.16
N TRP A 247 6.28 -7.18 -10.53
CA TRP A 247 5.57 -6.24 -11.41
C TRP A 247 6.27 -6.10 -12.77
N ALA A 248 5.63 -6.58 -13.83
CA ALA A 248 6.10 -6.45 -15.22
C ALA A 248 5.23 -5.52 -16.08
N ALA A 249 4.06 -5.10 -15.57
CA ALA A 249 3.17 -4.16 -16.25
C ALA A 249 3.71 -2.72 -16.24
N GLN A 250 3.03 -1.81 -16.95
CA GLN A 250 3.29 -0.38 -16.87
C GLN A 250 3.21 0.11 -15.42
N LYS A 251 4.29 0.74 -14.93
CA LYS A 251 4.42 1.14 -13.51
C LYS A 251 3.60 2.36 -13.13
N SER A 252 3.22 3.23 -14.05
CA SER A 252 2.36 4.37 -13.76
C SER A 252 1.63 4.87 -14.99
N ALA A 253 0.43 5.40 -14.80
CA ALA A 253 -0.32 6.09 -15.86
C ALA A 253 -1.32 7.09 -15.28
N SER A 254 -1.66 8.10 -16.07
CA SER A 254 -2.78 8.99 -15.82
C SER A 254 -4.00 8.53 -16.61
N LEU A 255 -5.15 8.42 -15.95
CA LEU A 255 -6.39 7.87 -16.50
C LEU A 255 -7.43 8.98 -16.65
N THR A 256 -7.22 9.86 -17.63
CA THR A 256 -8.12 11.01 -17.86
C THR A 256 -9.55 10.59 -18.18
N GLN A 257 -9.73 9.45 -18.85
CA GLN A 257 -11.02 8.92 -19.27
C GLN A 257 -11.81 8.23 -18.14
N SER A 258 -11.17 7.78 -17.06
CA SER A 258 -11.91 7.14 -15.96
C SER A 258 -12.59 8.21 -15.08
N PRO A 259 -13.89 8.10 -14.78
CA PRO A 259 -14.58 9.06 -13.94
C PRO A 259 -14.18 8.96 -12.46
N LEU A 260 -13.69 7.81 -12.01
CA LEU A 260 -13.39 7.53 -10.59
C LEU A 260 -11.89 7.45 -10.29
N VAL A 261 -11.07 6.95 -11.21
CA VAL A 261 -9.62 6.82 -11.03
C VAL A 261 -8.89 7.94 -11.78
N ALA A 262 -8.00 8.65 -11.09
CA ALA A 262 -7.20 9.74 -11.66
C ALA A 262 -5.90 9.24 -12.28
N SER A 263 -5.15 8.44 -11.54
CA SER A 263 -3.86 7.89 -11.93
C SER A 263 -3.54 6.67 -11.07
N TYR A 264 -2.48 5.97 -11.43
CA TYR A 264 -1.92 4.92 -10.57
C TYR A 264 -0.40 4.91 -10.62
N LYS A 265 0.20 4.33 -9.59
CA LYS A 265 1.62 3.99 -9.50
C LYS A 265 1.78 2.59 -8.90
N ALA A 266 2.70 1.81 -9.43
CA ALA A 266 2.98 0.47 -8.99
C ALA A 266 4.46 0.29 -8.70
N GLU A 267 4.73 -0.45 -7.64
CA GLU A 267 6.05 -0.77 -7.14
C GLU A 267 6.09 -2.25 -6.77
N SER A 268 7.27 -2.84 -6.76
CA SER A 268 7.46 -4.23 -6.35
C SER A 268 8.75 -4.34 -5.56
N ASP A 269 8.71 -5.16 -4.52
CA ASP A 269 9.81 -5.43 -3.63
C ASP A 269 9.96 -6.95 -3.39
N LYS A 270 10.65 -7.34 -2.31
CA LYS A 270 10.84 -8.75 -1.95
C LYS A 270 9.56 -9.43 -1.45
N THR A 271 8.60 -8.67 -0.93
CA THR A 271 7.36 -9.15 -0.32
C THR A 271 6.20 -9.26 -1.32
N GLY A 272 6.27 -8.51 -2.43
CA GLY A 272 5.31 -8.62 -3.51
C GLY A 272 5.24 -7.38 -4.39
N SER A 273 4.05 -7.12 -4.91
CA SER A 273 3.76 -5.92 -5.69
C SER A 273 2.67 -5.09 -5.01
N ARG A 274 2.85 -3.77 -5.04
CA ARG A 274 1.89 -2.79 -4.52
C ARG A 274 1.48 -1.86 -5.64
N LEU A 275 0.18 -1.71 -5.84
CA LEU A 275 -0.46 -0.77 -6.75
C LEU A 275 -1.20 0.28 -5.91
N VAL A 276 -0.85 1.55 -6.10
CA VAL A 276 -1.48 2.70 -5.46
C VAL A 276 -2.27 3.45 -6.53
N LEU A 277 -3.58 3.55 -6.36
CA LEU A 277 -4.47 4.31 -7.24
C LEU A 277 -4.87 5.60 -6.57
N GLN A 278 -4.71 6.72 -7.28
CA GLN A 278 -5.28 8.00 -6.88
C GLN A 278 -6.72 8.09 -7.42
N LEU A 279 -7.68 8.34 -6.55
CA LEU A 279 -9.10 8.45 -6.89
C LEU A 279 -9.50 9.92 -7.04
N LYS A 280 -10.46 10.18 -7.94
CA LYS A 280 -11.05 11.52 -8.17
C LYS A 280 -12.09 11.88 -7.10
N LYS A 281 -12.74 10.86 -6.52
CA LYS A 281 -13.85 10.98 -5.56
C LYS A 281 -13.75 9.85 -4.54
N GLU A 282 -14.47 9.99 -3.43
CA GLU A 282 -14.66 8.89 -2.48
C GLU A 282 -15.31 7.70 -3.18
N ALA A 283 -14.89 6.50 -2.80
CA ALA A 283 -15.32 5.26 -3.42
C ALA A 283 -15.80 4.25 -2.37
N THR A 284 -16.42 3.19 -2.86
CA THR A 284 -16.73 1.97 -2.13
C THR A 284 -16.32 0.77 -2.97
N VAL A 285 -15.74 -0.25 -2.34
CA VAL A 285 -15.41 -1.51 -3.01
C VAL A 285 -16.66 -2.38 -3.06
N LEU A 286 -17.08 -2.74 -4.27
CA LEU A 286 -18.31 -3.52 -4.49
C LEU A 286 -18.04 -5.02 -4.53
N SER A 287 -16.98 -5.43 -5.22
CA SER A 287 -16.65 -6.86 -5.33
C SER A 287 -15.19 -7.08 -5.68
N THR A 288 -14.68 -8.24 -5.31
CA THR A 288 -13.40 -8.78 -5.76
C THR A 288 -13.63 -10.20 -6.26
N ALA A 289 -12.90 -10.61 -7.29
CA ALA A 289 -12.91 -12.01 -7.70
C ALA A 289 -11.62 -12.42 -8.41
N ARG A 290 -11.44 -13.73 -8.51
CA ARG A 290 -10.36 -14.38 -9.26
C ARG A 290 -10.97 -15.10 -10.45
N LEU A 291 -10.36 -14.95 -11.60
CA LEU A 291 -10.73 -15.63 -12.83
C LEU A 291 -9.55 -16.52 -13.22
N ALA A 292 -9.81 -17.83 -13.33
CA ALA A 292 -8.83 -18.76 -13.85
C ALA A 292 -8.46 -18.41 -15.30
N ALA A 293 -7.26 -18.82 -15.70
CA ALA A 293 -6.80 -18.70 -17.07
C ALA A 293 -7.84 -19.25 -18.09
N GLY A 294 -8.27 -18.40 -19.01
CA GLY A 294 -9.09 -18.78 -20.17
C GLY A 294 -8.26 -19.09 -21.41
N LYS A 295 -8.90 -19.52 -22.51
CA LYS A 295 -8.20 -19.75 -23.80
C LYS A 295 -7.47 -18.48 -24.25
N GLY A 296 -6.13 -18.54 -24.23
CA GLY A 296 -5.26 -17.44 -24.67
C GLY A 296 -5.08 -16.29 -23.67
N SER A 297 -5.53 -16.45 -22.42
CA SER A 297 -5.35 -15.43 -21.39
C SER A 297 -4.84 -16.05 -20.10
N GLY A 298 -3.91 -15.37 -19.43
CA GLY A 298 -3.47 -15.77 -18.08
C GLY A 298 -4.58 -15.65 -17.04
N ASP A 299 -4.26 -16.06 -15.83
CA ASP A 299 -5.08 -15.82 -14.65
C ASP A 299 -5.31 -14.33 -14.44
N ARG A 300 -6.43 -13.99 -13.80
CA ARG A 300 -6.80 -12.59 -13.56
C ARG A 300 -7.39 -12.44 -12.18
N VAL A 301 -7.11 -11.31 -11.58
CA VAL A 301 -7.84 -10.84 -10.39
C VAL A 301 -8.44 -9.49 -10.71
N TYR A 302 -9.66 -9.23 -10.24
CA TYR A 302 -10.28 -7.93 -10.42
C TYR A 302 -10.91 -7.42 -9.13
N LEU A 303 -11.03 -6.10 -9.08
CA LEU A 303 -11.68 -5.35 -8.02
C LEU A 303 -12.59 -4.30 -8.67
N ASP A 304 -13.86 -4.31 -8.31
CA ASP A 304 -14.87 -3.35 -8.77
C ASP A 304 -15.08 -2.30 -7.68
N ILE A 305 -14.97 -1.02 -8.05
CA ILE A 305 -15.28 0.12 -7.20
C ILE A 305 -16.39 0.99 -7.81
N ALA A 306 -17.12 1.69 -6.97
CA ALA A 306 -18.09 2.70 -7.37
C ALA A 306 -17.94 3.96 -6.51
N PRO A 307 -18.45 5.12 -6.95
CA PRO A 307 -18.53 6.30 -6.11
C PRO A 307 -19.31 6.01 -4.82
N LYS A 308 -18.82 6.50 -3.70
CA LYS A 308 -19.56 6.48 -2.43
C LYS A 308 -20.78 7.41 -2.56
N LYS A 309 -21.94 6.93 -2.12
CA LYS A 309 -23.20 7.70 -2.11
C LYS A 309 -23.29 8.61 -0.90
#